data_AF-A0A3C2DES5-F1
#
_entry.id   AF-A0A3C2DES5-F1
#
_cell.length_a   1.000
_cell.length_b   1.000
_cell.length_c   1.000
_cell.angle_alpha   90.00
_cell.angle_beta   90.00
_cell.angle_gamma   90.00
#
_symmetry.space_group_name_H-M   'P 1'
#
loop_
_entity.id
_entity.type
_entity.pdbx_description
1 polymer ?
#
loop_
_entity_poly.entity_id
_entity_poly.type
_entity_poly.pdbx_seq_one_letter_code
_entity_poly.pdbx_strand_id
1 'polypeptide(L)' 'MAGNRGVNNRQYWNGQPEVASKPGSVPLLLPDVDLILATDRGVFSADRLDRGTRYLLLDGP' A
#
# COMPACT_ATOMS: atom_id res chain seq x y z
N MET A 1 37.27 13.86 16.00
CA MET A 1 35.89 14.28 15.72
C MET A 1 35.36 13.38 14.60
N ALA A 2 34.85 12.19 14.90
CA ALA A 2 34.27 11.30 13.90
C ALA A 2 32.78 11.17 14.20
N GLY A 3 31.96 11.85 13.38
CA GLY A 3 30.50 11.82 13.48
C GLY A 3 29.98 10.41 13.19
N ASN A 4 29.32 9.82 14.17
CA ASN A 4 28.65 8.54 14.03
C ASN A 4 27.47 8.70 13.06
N ARG A 5 27.61 8.24 11.81
CA ARG A 5 26.49 8.18 10.85
C ARG A 5 25.54 7.08 11.33
N GLY A 6 24.44 7.48 11.97
CA GLY A 6 23.37 6.58 12.39
C GLY A 6 22.84 5.80 11.19
N VAL A 7 23.15 4.50 11.15
CA VAL A 7 22.52 3.56 10.23
C VAL A 7 21.06 3.42 10.63
N ASN A 8 20.15 3.91 9.79
CA ASN A 8 18.72 3.81 9.98
C ASN A 8 18.26 2.36 9.77
N ASN A 9 18.24 1.57 10.85
CA ASN A 9 17.92 0.15 10.83
C ASN A 9 16.40 -0.15 10.80
N ARG A 10 15.58 0.79 10.31
CA ARG A 10 14.12 0.64 10.27
C ARG A 10 13.71 -0.07 8.98
N GLN A 11 13.06 -1.23 9.13
CA GLN A 11 12.52 -2.04 8.05
C GLN A 11 10.99 -2.06 8.17
N TYR A 12 10.29 -1.95 7.05
CA TYR A 12 8.83 -2.00 6.89
C TYR A 12 8.00 -0.80 7.38
N TRP A 13 8.22 -0.29 8.61
CA TRP A 13 7.37 0.77 9.16
C TRP A 13 8.16 1.95 9.75
N ASN A 14 7.67 3.15 9.47
CA ASN A 14 8.10 4.40 10.09
C ASN A 14 6.85 5.28 10.26
N GLY A 15 6.54 5.72 11.48
CA GLY A 15 5.38 6.59 11.76
C GLY A 15 5.50 8.00 11.16
N GLN A 16 6.70 8.39 10.71
CA GLN A 16 6.98 9.63 10.00
C GLN A 16 7.89 9.32 8.81
N PRO A 17 7.34 8.74 7.73
CA PRO A 17 8.14 8.44 6.55
C PRO A 17 8.60 9.75 5.88
N GLU A 18 9.89 9.87 5.59
CA GLU A 18 10.46 11.03 4.90
C GLU A 18 10.20 11.00 3.38
N VAL A 19 9.76 9.85 2.86
CA VAL A 19 9.39 9.72 1.45
C VAL A 19 8.06 10.43 1.21
N ALA A 20 8.00 11.24 0.15
CA ALA A 20 6.77 11.97 -0.20
C ALA A 20 5.61 11.01 -0.47
N SER A 21 4.39 11.47 -0.21
CA SER A 21 3.17 10.79 -0.67
C SER A 21 3.09 10.77 -2.20
N LYS A 22 2.40 9.77 -2.74
CA LYS A 22 1.97 9.67 -4.13
C LYS A 22 0.51 9.16 -4.14
N PRO A 23 -0.47 10.05 -3.91
CA PRO A 23 -1.88 9.66 -3.86
C PRO A 23 -2.34 9.07 -5.18
N GLY A 24 -3.28 8.15 -5.12
CA GLY A 24 -3.95 7.59 -6.28
C GLY A 24 -5.30 6.97 -5.92
N SER A 25 -5.87 6.26 -6.89
CA SER A 25 -7.07 5.47 -6.68
C SER A 25 -7.03 4.17 -7.48
N VAL A 26 -7.70 3.14 -6.94
CA VAL A 26 -7.85 1.83 -7.58
C VAL A 26 -9.33 1.46 -7.62
N PRO A 27 -9.87 1.05 -8.77
CA PRO A 27 -11.23 0.54 -8.85
C PRO A 27 -11.32 -0.86 -8.24
N LEU A 28 -12.36 -1.09 -7.45
CA LEU A 28 -12.80 -2.40 -6.96
C LEU A 28 -14.15 -2.70 -7.59
N LEU A 29 -14.15 -3.62 -8.55
CA LEU A 29 -15.33 -4.07 -9.26
C LEU A 29 -15.61 -5.53 -8.92
N LEU A 30 -16.66 -5.76 -8.14
CA LEU A 30 -17.23 -7.06 -7.82
C LEU A 30 -18.69 -7.10 -8.31
N PRO A 31 -19.34 -8.28 -8.38
CA PRO A 31 -20.72 -8.39 -8.86
C PRO A 31 -21.74 -7.54 -8.10
N ASP A 32 -21.48 -7.29 -6.82
CA ASP A 32 -22.36 -6.63 -5.86
C ASP A 32 -21.84 -5.27 -5.36
N VAL A 33 -20.58 -4.93 -5.67
CA VAL A 33 -19.96 -3.67 -5.22
C VAL A 33 -19.05 -3.05 -6.29
N ASP A 34 -19.24 -1.75 -6.48
CA ASP A 34 -18.39 -0.88 -7.31
C ASP A 34 -17.89 0.28 -6.43
N LEU A 35 -16.59 0.28 -6.15
CA LEU A 35 -15.93 1.27 -5.31
C LEU A 35 -14.67 1.81 -5.96
N ILE A 36 -14.35 3.05 -5.63
CA ILE A 36 -13.04 3.66 -5.89
C ILE A 36 -12.30 3.76 -4.57
N LEU A 37 -11.23 2.99 -4.41
CA LEU A 37 -10.43 2.95 -3.20
C LEU A 37 -9.30 3.98 -3.32
N ALA A 38 -9.16 4.85 -2.32
CA ALA A 38 -8.00 5.73 -2.21
C ALA A 38 -6.75 4.89 -1.88
N THR A 39 -5.63 5.25 -2.48
CA THR A 39 -4.34 4.58 -2.27
C THR A 39 -3.21 5.60 -2.16
N ASP A 40 -2.06 5.14 -1.69
CA ASP A 40 -0.85 5.93 -1.63
C ASP A 40 0.38 5.02 -1.80
N ARG A 41 1.55 5.63 -1.98
CA ARG A 41 2.84 4.96 -1.87
C ARG A 41 2.92 4.21 -0.52
N GLY A 42 3.39 2.96 -0.59
CA GLY A 42 3.56 2.11 0.58
C GLY A 42 2.34 1.22 0.87
N VAL A 43 1.18 1.50 0.26
CA VAL A 43 0.07 0.55 0.23
C VAL A 43 0.44 -0.64 -0.67
N PHE A 44 0.13 -1.85 -0.22
CA PHE A 44 0.35 -3.06 -1.01
C PHE A 44 -0.50 -3.01 -2.29
N SER A 45 0.10 -3.32 -3.43
CA SER A 45 -0.57 -3.27 -4.74
C SER A 45 -1.26 -1.92 -5.02
N ALA A 46 -0.60 -0.80 -4.69
CA ALA A 46 -1.20 0.52 -4.76
C ALA A 46 -1.74 0.96 -6.13
N ASP A 47 -1.37 0.29 -7.23
CA ASP A 47 -1.80 0.61 -8.60
C ASP A 47 -2.95 -0.26 -9.12
N ARG A 48 -3.27 -1.39 -8.45
CA ARG A 48 -4.34 -2.31 -8.85
C ARG A 48 -4.74 -3.26 -7.74
N LEU A 49 -5.94 -3.81 -7.80
CA LEU A 49 -6.33 -4.91 -6.93
C LEU A 49 -5.46 -6.15 -7.22
N ASP A 50 -4.82 -6.69 -6.18
CA ASP A 50 -4.06 -7.93 -6.29
C ASP A 50 -4.98 -9.11 -6.64
N ARG A 51 -4.46 -10.07 -7.41
CA ARG A 51 -5.25 -11.23 -7.87
C ARG A 51 -5.70 -12.13 -6.72
N GLY A 52 -4.85 -12.34 -5.72
CA GLY A 52 -5.21 -13.14 -4.54
C GLY A 52 -6.31 -12.47 -3.73
N THR A 53 -6.19 -11.15 -3.54
CA THR A 53 -7.25 -10.35 -2.87
C THR A 53 -8.56 -10.43 -3.66
N ARG A 54 -8.51 -10.29 -4.99
CA ARG A 54 -9.72 -10.42 -5.83
C ARG A 54 -10.36 -11.79 -5.70
N TYR A 55 -9.58 -12.86 -5.70
CA TYR A 55 -10.09 -14.23 -5.49
C TYR A 55 -10.78 -14.36 -4.14
N LEU A 56 -10.16 -13.89 -3.05
CA LEU A 56 -10.76 -13.97 -1.71
C LEU A 56 -12.08 -13.20 -1.61
N LEU A 57 -12.20 -12.07 -2.31
CA LEU A 57 -13.42 -11.26 -2.31
C LEU A 57 -14.54 -11.87 -3.17
N LEU A 58 -14.21 -12.65 -4.20
CA LEU A 58 -15.19 -13.29 -5.08
C LEU A 58 -15.61 -14.68 -4.60
N ASP A 59 -14.62 -15.48 -4.20
CA ASP A 59 -14.73 -16.94 -4.06
C ASP A 59 -14.06 -17.46 -2.76
N GLY A 60 -13.66 -16.55 -1.87
CA GLY A 60 -13.01 -16.92 -0.60
C GLY A 60 -13.92 -17.76 0.30
N PRO A 61 -13.33 -18.59 1.19
CA PRO A 61 -14.08 -19.44 2.12
C PRO A 61 -14.85 -18.65 3.17
#